data_AF-A0A1R1IIL5-F1
#
_entry.id   AF-A0A1R1IIL5-F1
#
_cell.length_a   1.000
_cell.length_b   1.000
_cell.length_c   1.000
_cell.angle_alpha   90.00
_cell.angle_beta   90.00
_cell.angle_gamma   90.00
#
_symmetry.space_group_name_H-M   'P 1'
#
loop_
_entity.id
_entity.type
_entity.pdbx_description
1 polymer ?
#
loop_
_entity_poly.entity_id
_entity_poly.type
_entity_poly.pdbx_seq_one_letter_code
_entity_poly.pdbx_strand_id
1 'polypeptide(L)'
;MKRVGLWAFIAAGVIIVAWGVSSWVSPTMLCRGVEMGPGDVCHYSSRTDERTSRVQTYEDRVAEARSQVPFAIATGLGMAAFGGWLLRQDLKAAEQDAVRD
;
A
#
# COMPACT_ATOMS: atom_id res chain seq x y z
N MET A 1 -17.65 19.65 8.21
CA MET A 1 -16.19 19.41 8.04
C MET A 1 -15.74 18.03 8.55
N LYS A 2 -16.10 17.58 9.77
CA LYS A 2 -15.71 16.26 10.29
C LYS A 2 -15.98 15.07 9.35
N ARG A 3 -17.18 15.01 8.76
CA ARG A 3 -17.58 13.93 7.83
C ARG A 3 -16.75 13.89 6.54
N VAL A 4 -16.40 15.07 6.00
CA VAL A 4 -15.53 15.16 4.81
C VAL A 4 -14.14 14.61 5.12
N GLY A 5 -13.60 14.88 6.30
CA GLY A 5 -12.33 14.30 6.76
C GLY A 5 -12.37 12.77 6.89
N LEU A 6 -13.46 12.22 7.43
CA LEU A 6 -13.64 10.76 7.54
C LEU A 6 -13.70 10.09 6.16
N TRP A 7 -14.46 10.66 5.23
CA TRP A 7 -14.52 10.16 3.85
C TRP A 7 -13.16 10.23 3.15
N ALA A 8 -12.42 11.33 3.31
CA ALA A 8 -11.07 11.46 2.76
C ALA A 8 -10.11 10.40 3.34
N PHE A 9 -10.19 10.12 4.64
CA PHE A 9 -9.38 9.09 5.29
C PHE A 9 -9.71 7.67 4.79
N ILE A 10 -11.00 7.35 4.65
CA ILE A 10 -11.45 6.07 4.07
C ILE A 10 -10.94 5.94 2.64
N ALA A 11 -11.10 6.99 1.82
CA ALA A 11 -10.63 7.00 0.44
C ALA A 11 -9.11 6.77 0.34
N ALA A 12 -8.32 7.40 1.22
CA ALA A 12 -6.89 7.16 1.30
C ALA A 12 -6.55 5.70 1.62
N GLY A 13 -7.28 5.07 2.56
CA GLY A 13 -7.14 3.64 2.86
C GLY A 13 -7.43 2.76 1.64
N VAL A 14 -8.51 3.03 0.91
CA VAL A 14 -8.86 2.30 -0.32
C VAL A 14 -7.80 2.47 -1.41
N ILE A 15 -7.26 3.69 -1.58
CA ILE A 15 -6.18 3.95 -2.55
C ILE A 15 -4.94 3.13 -2.20
N ILE A 16 -4.55 3.05 -0.91
CA ILE A 16 -3.41 2.24 -0.47
C ILE A 16 -3.64 0.76 -0.77
N VAL A 17 -4.85 0.24 -0.52
CA VAL A 17 -5.19 -1.16 -0.87
C VAL A 17 -5.07 -1.39 -2.38
N ALA A 18 -5.64 -0.51 -3.19
CA ALA A 18 -5.57 -0.62 -4.65
C ALA A 18 -4.12 -0.56 -5.16
N TRP A 19 -3.29 0.32 -4.58
CA TRP A 19 -1.87 0.40 -4.88
C TRP A 19 -1.09 -0.86 -4.46
N GLY A 20 -1.38 -1.41 -3.27
CA GLY A 20 -0.79 -2.67 -2.82
C GLY A 20 -1.14 -3.83 -3.75
N VAL A 21 -2.43 -3.98 -4.09
CA VAL A 21 -2.89 -5.05 -4.99
C VAL A 21 -2.27 -4.92 -6.39
N SER A 22 -2.23 -3.71 -6.97
CA SER A 22 -1.57 -3.51 -8.27
C SER A 22 -0.08 -3.81 -8.21
N SER A 23 0.61 -3.42 -7.14
CA SER A 23 2.05 -3.73 -6.94
C SER A 23 2.32 -5.24 -6.79
N TRP A 24 1.36 -6.00 -6.27
CA TRP A 24 1.46 -7.47 -6.19
C TRP A 24 1.37 -8.13 -7.57
N VAL A 25 0.42 -7.67 -8.39
CA VAL A 25 0.06 -8.27 -9.68
C VAL A 25 1.06 -7.86 -10.78
N SER A 26 1.42 -6.58 -10.83
CA SER A 26 2.35 -6.01 -11.82
C SER A 26 3.51 -5.28 -11.12
N PRO A 27 4.45 -6.01 -10.52
CA PRO A 27 5.63 -5.39 -9.91
C PRO A 27 6.54 -4.82 -11.00
N THR A 28 6.67 -3.50 -11.06
CA THR A 28 7.65 -2.84 -11.92
C THR A 28 9.02 -2.90 -11.27
N MET A 29 9.94 -3.69 -11.84
CA MET A 29 11.31 -3.82 -11.32
C MET A 29 12.29 -3.01 -12.13
N LEU A 30 13.05 -2.15 -11.45
CA LEU A 30 14.01 -1.24 -12.07
C LEU A 30 15.42 -1.57 -11.59
N CYS A 31 16.36 -1.70 -12.53
CA CYS A 31 17.79 -1.69 -12.29
C CYS A 31 18.40 -0.47 -12.96
N ARG A 32 18.90 0.50 -12.18
CA ARG A 32 19.48 1.76 -12.70
C ARG A 32 18.56 2.51 -13.69
N GLY A 33 17.25 2.47 -13.46
CA GLY A 33 16.27 3.11 -14.33
C GLY A 33 15.90 2.32 -15.59
N VAL A 34 16.46 1.12 -15.78
CA VAL A 34 16.06 0.18 -16.82
C VAL A 34 15.10 -0.84 -16.24
N GLU A 35 13.97 -1.06 -16.91
CA GLU A 35 12.99 -2.07 -16.53
C GLU A 35 13.59 -3.47 -16.73
N MET A 36 13.52 -4.30 -15.69
CA MET A 36 13.96 -5.69 -15.71
C MET A 36 12.78 -6.60 -16.01
N GLY A 37 12.98 -7.53 -16.94
CA GLY A 37 12.08 -8.63 -17.21
C GLY A 37 12.50 -9.93 -16.53
N PRO A 38 11.66 -10.98 -16.62
CA PRO A 38 11.98 -12.32 -16.13
C PRO A 38 13.29 -12.85 -16.74
N GLY A 39 14.16 -13.43 -15.91
CA GLY A 39 15.48 -13.91 -16.34
C GLY A 39 16.57 -12.84 -16.43
N ASP A 40 16.24 -11.55 -16.29
CA ASP A 40 17.26 -10.50 -16.23
C ASP A 40 18.02 -10.53 -14.90
N VAL A 41 19.30 -10.19 -14.98
CA VAL A 41 20.20 -10.10 -13.83
C VAL A 41 20.73 -8.67 -13.68
N CYS A 42 20.75 -8.19 -12.44
CA CYS A 42 21.28 -6.88 -12.10
C CYS A 42 22.42 -7.06 -11.10
N HIS A 43 23.56 -6.46 -11.40
CA HIS A 43 24.62 -6.33 -10.41
C HIS A 43 24.12 -5.41 -9.28
N TYR A 44 24.11 -5.93 -8.06
CA TYR A 44 23.63 -5.27 -6.87
C TYR A 44 24.48 -4.02 -6.60
N SER A 45 24.03 -2.84 -7.02
CA SER A 45 24.72 -1.60 -6.67
C SER A 45 24.29 -1.18 -5.26
N SER A 46 25.15 -1.40 -4.25
CA SER A 46 24.98 -0.77 -2.95
C SER A 46 25.11 0.75 -3.11
N ARG A 47 24.32 1.53 -2.37
CA ARG A 47 24.36 3.01 -2.39
C ARG A 47 25.76 3.59 -2.04
N THR A 48 26.62 2.78 -1.43
CA THR A 48 28.02 3.09 -1.06
C THR A 48 29.06 2.29 -1.87
N ASP A 49 28.63 1.54 -2.90
CA ASP A 49 29.51 0.71 -3.77
C ASP A 49 30.34 -0.40 -3.08
N GLU A 50 30.09 -0.68 -1.80
CA GLU A 50 30.82 -1.69 -1.00
C GLU A 50 30.49 -3.15 -1.31
N ARG A 51 29.34 -3.47 -1.94
CA ARG A 51 28.93 -4.86 -2.24
C ARG A 51 28.36 -5.03 -3.65
N THR A 52 29.12 -4.63 -4.66
CA THR A 52 28.76 -4.75 -6.08
C THR A 52 28.85 -6.16 -6.69
N SER A 53 29.49 -7.10 -5.99
CA SER A 53 29.70 -8.46 -6.48
C SER A 53 28.47 -9.37 -6.38
N ARG A 54 27.42 -8.97 -5.66
CA ARG A 54 26.18 -9.74 -5.62
C ARG A 54 25.41 -9.54 -6.91
N VAL A 55 25.13 -10.61 -7.62
CA VAL A 55 24.15 -10.58 -8.71
C VAL A 55 22.78 -10.85 -8.07
N GLN A 56 21.83 -9.95 -8.28
CA GLN A 56 20.44 -10.15 -7.86
C GLN A 56 19.59 -10.36 -9.11
N THR A 57 18.85 -11.46 -9.14
CA THR A 57 17.97 -11.78 -10.27
C THR A 57 16.67 -10.97 -10.17
N TYR A 58 15.95 -10.88 -11.29
CA TYR A 58 14.59 -10.37 -11.30
C TYR A 58 13.68 -11.08 -10.27
N GLU A 59 13.78 -12.41 -10.18
CA GLU A 59 12.94 -13.23 -9.31
C GLU A 59 13.18 -12.93 -7.83
N ASP A 60 14.44 -12.75 -7.43
CA ASP A 60 14.81 -12.37 -6.05
C ASP A 60 14.20 -11.03 -5.67
N ARG A 61 14.24 -10.05 -6.59
CA ARG A 61 13.61 -8.74 -6.36
C ARG A 61 12.11 -8.87 -6.26
N VAL A 62 11.48 -9.62 -7.15
CA VAL A 62 10.02 -9.80 -7.16
C VAL A 62 9.55 -10.50 -5.89
N ALA A 63 10.29 -11.49 -5.41
CA ALA A 63 10.00 -12.16 -4.16
C ALA A 63 10.08 -11.17 -2.97
N GLU A 64 11.10 -10.32 -2.93
CA GLU A 64 11.25 -9.31 -1.88
C GLU A 64 10.15 -8.24 -1.94
N ALA A 65 9.85 -7.70 -3.13
CA ALA A 65 8.76 -6.72 -3.25
C ALA A 65 7.41 -7.32 -2.84
N ARG A 66 7.13 -8.56 -3.25
CA ARG A 66 5.92 -9.27 -2.83
C ARG A 66 5.90 -9.55 -1.32
N SER A 67 7.03 -9.67 -0.64
CA SER A 67 7.02 -9.89 0.82
C SER A 67 6.46 -8.68 1.60
N GLN A 68 6.59 -7.48 1.05
CA GLN A 68 6.26 -6.21 1.73
C GLN A 68 4.82 -5.76 1.48
N VAL A 69 4.27 -6.07 0.31
CA VAL A 69 2.93 -5.67 -0.11
C VAL A 69 1.79 -6.09 0.85
N PRO A 70 1.79 -7.26 1.52
CA PRO A 70 0.70 -7.66 2.42
C PRO A 70 0.51 -6.67 3.57
N PHE A 71 1.61 -6.08 4.06
CA PHE A 71 1.56 -5.09 5.13
C PHE A 71 0.86 -3.81 4.66
N ALA A 72 1.17 -3.33 3.45
CA ALA A 72 0.49 -2.16 2.88
C ALA A 72 -1.02 -2.40 2.72
N ILE A 73 -1.42 -3.58 2.23
CA ILE A 73 -2.83 -3.96 2.09
C ILE A 73 -3.51 -4.00 3.47
N ALA A 74 -2.88 -4.65 4.46
CA ALA A 74 -3.42 -4.74 5.81
C ALA A 74 -3.60 -3.34 6.45
N THR A 75 -2.64 -2.44 6.27
CA THR A 75 -2.74 -1.05 6.75
C THR A 75 -3.90 -0.32 6.06
N GLY A 76 -4.01 -0.40 4.73
CA GLY A 76 -5.09 0.26 3.99
C GLY A 76 -6.48 -0.25 4.39
N LEU A 77 -6.62 -1.56 4.58
CA LEU A 77 -7.86 -2.16 5.09
C LEU A 77 -8.17 -1.69 6.51
N GLY A 78 -7.16 -1.63 7.40
CA GLY A 78 -7.31 -1.12 8.76
C GLY A 78 -7.79 0.33 8.79
N MET A 79 -7.21 1.19 7.96
CA MET A 79 -7.63 2.59 7.82
C MET A 79 -9.08 2.70 7.35
N ALA A 80 -9.46 1.98 6.29
CA ALA A 80 -10.81 2.03 5.75
C ALA A 80 -11.85 1.50 6.75
N ALA A 81 -11.55 0.38 7.42
CA ALA A 81 -12.43 -0.20 8.43
C ALA A 81 -12.62 0.72 9.63
N PHE A 82 -11.53 1.30 10.14
CA PHE A 82 -11.59 2.23 11.28
C PHE A 82 -12.34 3.52 10.93
N GLY A 83 -12.06 4.11 9.77
CA GLY A 83 -12.78 5.28 9.29
C GLY A 83 -14.28 5.00 9.11
N GLY A 84 -14.63 3.84 8.54
CA GLY A 84 -16.02 3.41 8.39
C GLY A 84 -16.73 3.18 9.73
N TRP A 85 -16.03 2.62 10.72
CA TRP A 85 -16.57 2.45 12.07
C TRP A 85 -16.86 3.80 12.75
N LEU A 86 -15.93 4.75 12.68
CA LEU A 86 -16.15 6.10 13.21
C LEU A 86 -17.31 6.82 12.51
N LEU A 87 -17.40 6.71 11.19
CA LEU A 87 -18.49 7.30 10.42
C LEU A 87 -19.84 6.70 10.84
N ARG A 88 -19.91 5.39 11.08
CA ARG A 88 -21.13 4.72 11.56
C ARG A 88 -21.54 5.20 12.96
N GLN A 89 -20.58 5.46 13.86
CA GLN A 89 -20.89 6.02 15.18
C GLN A 89 -21.42 7.45 15.10
N ASP A 90 -20.82 8.30 14.26
CA ASP A 90 -21.26 9.69 14.05
C ASP A 90 -22.69 9.75 13.49
N LEU A 91 -23.05 8.85 12.57
CA LEU A 91 -24.39 8.75 12.02
C LEU A 91 -25.42 8.28 13.06
N LYS A 92 -25.07 7.26 13.87
CA LYS A 92 -25.94 6.78 14.94
C LYS A 92 -26.21 7.83 16.01
N ALA A 93 -25.18 8.60 16.39
CA ALA A 93 -25.35 9.68 17.35
C ALA A 93 -26.32 10.76 16.83
N ALA A 94 -26.18 11.14 15.55
CA ALA A 94 -27.06 12.12 14.92
C ALA A 94 -28.53 11.65 14.81
N GLU A 95 -28.75 10.34 14.60
CA GLU A 95 -30.09 9.75 14.58
C GLU A 95 -30.75 9.78 15.97
N GLN A 96 -29.98 9.50 17.02
CA GLN A 96 -30.48 9.53 18.40
C GLN A 96 -30.86 10.94 18.87
N ASP A 97 -30.08 11.94 18.47
CA ASP A 97 -30.40 13.34 18.77
C ASP A 97 -31.71 13.76 18.07
N ALA A 98 -31.90 13.35 16.81
CA ALA A 98 -33.11 13.67 16.04
C ALA A 98 -34.39 12.99 16.55
N VAL A 99 -34.28 11.85 17.26
CA VAL A 99 -35.42 11.17 17.91
C VAL A 99 -35.74 11.76 19.28
N ARG A 100 -34.79 12.45 19.91
CA ARG A 100 -34.97 13.07 21.23
C ARG A 100 -35.70 14.41 21.18
N ASP A 101 -35.65 15.10 20.04
CA ASP A 101 -36.36 16.35 19.74
C ASP A 101 -37.80 16.10 19.25
#